data_AF-A0A0R1LPQ7-F1
#
_entry.id   AF-A0A0R1LPQ7-F1
#
_cell.length_a   1.000
_cell.length_b   1.000
_cell.length_c   1.000
_cell.angle_alpha   90.00
_cell.angle_beta   90.00
_cell.angle_gamma   90.00
#
_symmetry.space_group_name_H-M   'P 1'
#
loop_
_entity.id
_entity.type
_entity.pdbx_description
1 polymer ?
#
loop_
_entity_poly.entity_id
_entity_poly.type
_entity_poly.pdbx_seq_one_letter_code
_entity_poly.pdbx_strand_id
1 'polypeptide(L)'
;MNQERRKRKLQPLKEDNQLDEVAQARGPQLVNNFSRYDADGYLYVAALAKQFGTDWTAENIAEVSGGEGDYGTTATIHVTGIHDAADVAKQNVYEYIYNDAVSNWGHRDAMLHKAYTKIGMGGLYDEKTNTILTAADFGEDEAQPTAIQAGDDGYIVIHNGEGRFSVNAAGQTVAD
;
A
#
# COMPACT_ATOMS: atom_id res chain seq x y z
N MET A 1 -1.44 -2.97 11.27
CA MET A 1 -0.45 -2.14 10.57
C MET A 1 -0.02 -0.86 11.31
N ASN A 2 -0.89 0.13 11.52
CA ASN A 2 -0.50 1.42 12.12
C ASN A 2 0.16 1.36 13.52
N GLN A 3 -0.09 0.29 14.28
CA GLN A 3 0.65 0.03 15.52
C GLN A 3 2.15 -0.24 15.26
N GLU A 4 2.49 -0.98 14.21
CA GLU A 4 3.87 -1.28 13.81
C GLU A 4 4.61 -0.04 13.30
N ARG A 5 3.91 0.82 12.55
CA ARG A 5 4.44 2.13 12.12
C ARG A 5 4.72 3.04 13.31
N ARG A 6 3.80 3.11 14.28
CA ARG A 6 3.97 3.89 15.52
C ARG A 6 5.16 3.44 16.36
N LYS A 7 5.37 2.12 16.54
CA LYS A 7 6.56 1.57 17.23
C LYS A 7 7.88 2.06 16.63
N ARG A 8 7.87 2.38 15.32
CA ARG A 8 9.04 2.83 14.55
C ARG A 8 9.05 4.34 14.28
N LYS A 9 8.17 5.11 14.93
CA LYS A 9 8.03 6.57 14.78
C LYS A 9 7.73 6.98 13.32
N LEU A 10 6.95 6.18 12.62
CA LEU A 10 6.41 6.47 11.30
C LEU A 10 4.99 7.03 11.40
N GLN A 11 4.62 7.91 10.47
CA GLN A 11 3.25 8.43 10.37
C GLN A 11 2.27 7.27 10.09
N PRO A 12 1.07 7.25 10.69
CA PRO A 12 0.08 6.24 10.37
C PRO A 12 -0.37 6.37 8.90
N LEU A 13 -0.69 5.25 8.28
CA LEU A 13 -1.40 5.21 7.00
C LEU A 13 -2.87 5.51 7.22
N LYS A 14 -3.47 6.27 6.31
CA LYS A 14 -4.90 6.51 6.21
C LYS A 14 -5.49 5.54 5.18
N GLU A 15 -6.67 5.00 5.47
CA GLU A 15 -7.44 4.22 4.51
C GLU A 15 -7.88 5.11 3.33
N ASP A 16 -7.76 4.60 2.10
CA ASP A 16 -8.16 5.27 0.87
C ASP A 16 -9.12 4.37 0.07
N ASN A 17 -10.37 4.83 -0.05
CA ASN A 17 -11.44 4.05 -0.65
C ASN A 17 -11.17 3.70 -2.12
N GLN A 18 -10.44 4.53 -2.88
CA GLN A 18 -10.14 4.19 -4.28
C GLN A 18 -9.08 3.09 -4.35
N LEU A 19 -8.10 3.12 -3.46
CA LEU A 19 -7.16 2.01 -3.32
C LEU A 19 -7.85 0.73 -2.82
N ASP A 20 -8.89 0.82 -1.98
CA ASP A 20 -9.70 -0.35 -1.61
C ASP A 20 -10.39 -0.95 -2.84
N GLU A 21 -10.94 -0.12 -3.74
CA GLU A 21 -11.55 -0.59 -4.99
C GLU A 21 -10.54 -1.30 -5.89
N VAL A 22 -9.31 -0.75 -6.01
CA VAL A 22 -8.20 -1.38 -6.74
C VAL A 22 -7.85 -2.74 -6.11
N ALA A 23 -7.58 -2.77 -4.81
CA ALA A 23 -7.19 -3.96 -4.09
C ALA A 23 -8.29 -5.04 -4.11
N GLN A 24 -9.56 -4.65 -4.02
CA GLN A 24 -10.69 -5.58 -4.12
C GLN A 24 -10.82 -6.17 -5.53
N ALA A 25 -10.56 -5.38 -6.57
CA ALA A 25 -10.56 -5.84 -7.96
C ALA A 25 -9.40 -6.79 -8.28
N ARG A 26 -8.32 -6.80 -7.48
CA ARG A 26 -7.23 -7.78 -7.61
C ARG A 26 -7.65 -9.20 -7.27
N GLY A 27 -8.61 -9.40 -6.35
CA GLY A 27 -9.02 -10.72 -5.88
C GLY A 27 -9.26 -11.75 -7.00
N PRO A 28 -10.15 -11.49 -7.97
CA PRO A 28 -10.40 -12.41 -9.09
C PRO A 28 -9.18 -12.65 -10.00
N GLN A 29 -8.26 -11.69 -10.10
CA GLN A 29 -7.03 -11.87 -10.89
C GLN A 29 -6.05 -12.80 -10.17
N LEU A 30 -5.93 -12.67 -8.84
CA LEU A 30 -5.08 -13.50 -8.00
C LEU A 30 -5.48 -14.98 -8.04
N VAL A 31 -6.79 -15.29 -8.16
CA VAL A 31 -7.29 -16.67 -8.32
C VAL A 31 -6.72 -17.34 -9.57
N ASN A 32 -6.59 -16.58 -10.66
CA ASN A 32 -6.15 -17.12 -11.95
C ASN A 32 -4.62 -17.06 -12.13
N ASN A 33 -3.98 -16.10 -11.46
CA ASN A 33 -2.55 -15.85 -11.55
C ASN A 33 -2.09 -15.12 -10.28
N PHE A 34 -1.54 -15.87 -9.32
CA PHE A 34 -0.98 -15.31 -8.09
C PHE A 34 0.37 -14.62 -8.37
N SER A 35 0.27 -13.44 -9.00
CA SER A 35 1.39 -12.62 -9.46
C SER A 35 0.96 -11.16 -9.48
N ARG A 36 1.94 -10.25 -9.33
CA ARG A 36 1.75 -8.81 -9.56
C ARG A 36 1.63 -8.48 -11.06
N TYR A 37 2.11 -9.37 -11.92
CA TYR A 37 2.22 -9.16 -13.35
C TYR A 37 1.25 -10.05 -14.14
N ASP A 38 0.72 -9.50 -15.22
CA ASP A 38 -0.01 -10.26 -16.24
C ASP A 38 0.93 -11.07 -17.15
N ALA A 39 0.35 -11.74 -18.15
CA ALA A 39 1.08 -12.58 -19.08
C ALA A 39 2.05 -11.80 -20.00
N ASP A 40 1.83 -10.49 -20.18
CA ASP A 40 2.65 -9.60 -20.99
C ASP A 40 3.71 -8.87 -20.15
N GLY A 41 3.72 -9.08 -18.83
CA GLY A 41 4.67 -8.47 -17.89
C GLY A 41 4.23 -7.10 -17.37
N TYR A 42 2.99 -6.67 -17.60
CA TYR A 42 2.45 -5.43 -17.03
C TYR A 42 1.87 -5.67 -15.64
N LEU A 43 1.97 -4.65 -14.79
CA LEU A 43 1.43 -4.71 -13.43
C LEU A 43 -0.09 -4.59 -13.45
N TYR A 44 -0.77 -5.55 -12.83
CA TYR A 44 -2.23 -5.53 -12.71
C TYR A 44 -2.73 -4.29 -11.94
N VAL A 45 -2.08 -3.98 -10.82
CA VAL A 45 -2.41 -2.82 -9.98
C VAL A 45 -2.31 -1.50 -10.77
N ALA A 46 -1.36 -1.38 -11.69
CA ALA A 46 -1.21 -0.17 -12.51
C ALA A 46 -2.39 0.02 -13.49
N ALA A 47 -2.86 -1.06 -14.11
CA ALA A 47 -4.02 -1.01 -14.99
C ALA A 47 -5.31 -0.67 -14.21
N LEU A 48 -5.48 -1.26 -13.03
CA LEU A 48 -6.64 -1.02 -12.17
C LEU A 48 -6.63 0.38 -11.57
N ALA A 49 -5.51 0.87 -11.04
CA ALA A 49 -5.39 2.22 -10.49
C ALA A 49 -5.77 3.27 -11.55
N LYS A 50 -5.32 3.10 -12.80
CA LYS A 50 -5.74 3.93 -13.93
C LYS A 50 -7.25 3.84 -14.21
N GLN A 51 -7.83 2.64 -14.14
CA GLN A 51 -9.26 2.42 -14.33
C GLN A 51 -10.11 3.12 -13.26
N PHE A 52 -9.67 3.08 -12.00
CA PHE A 52 -10.35 3.70 -10.86
C PHE A 52 -9.99 5.18 -10.64
N GLY A 53 -9.07 5.72 -11.43
CA GLY A 53 -8.67 7.13 -11.36
C GLY A 53 -7.98 7.48 -10.05
N THR A 54 -7.05 6.62 -9.61
CA THR A 54 -6.26 6.81 -8.39
C THR A 54 -4.79 6.52 -8.65
N ASP A 55 -3.93 7.11 -7.83
CA ASP A 55 -2.48 6.86 -7.86
C ASP A 55 -2.11 5.74 -6.88
N TRP A 56 -1.06 5.00 -7.21
CA TRP A 56 -0.54 3.91 -6.39
C TRP A 56 0.99 3.91 -6.45
N THR A 57 1.63 3.26 -5.48
CA THR A 57 3.11 3.25 -5.37
C THR A 57 3.68 1.87 -5.12
N ALA A 58 3.01 1.04 -4.31
CA ALA A 58 3.41 -0.33 -4.05
C ALA A 58 2.19 -1.23 -3.82
N GLU A 59 2.37 -2.53 -4.03
CA GLU A 59 1.38 -3.57 -3.80
C GLU A 59 2.06 -4.71 -3.03
N ASN A 60 1.40 -5.18 -1.97
CA ASN A 60 1.69 -6.47 -1.33
C ASN A 60 0.53 -7.43 -1.57
N ILE A 61 0.82 -8.66 -2.01
CA ILE A 61 -0.18 -9.72 -2.17
C ILE A 61 0.15 -10.92 -1.29
N ALA A 62 -0.87 -11.56 -0.73
CA ALA A 62 -0.73 -12.77 0.06
C ALA A 62 -1.83 -13.78 -0.27
N GLU A 63 -1.47 -15.06 -0.15
CA GLU A 63 -2.37 -16.20 -0.14
C GLU A 63 -2.30 -16.83 1.26
N VAL A 64 -3.45 -16.94 1.93
CA VAL A 64 -3.55 -17.52 3.27
C VAL A 64 -4.49 -18.71 3.24
N SER A 65 -4.00 -19.90 3.57
CA SER A 65 -4.81 -21.12 3.55
C SER A 65 -5.81 -21.13 4.71
N GLY A 66 -7.10 -21.30 4.41
CA GLY A 66 -8.22 -21.38 5.37
C GLY A 66 -8.36 -22.71 6.12
N GLY A 67 -7.30 -23.50 6.21
CA GLY A 67 -7.30 -24.78 6.94
C GLY A 67 -6.85 -24.63 8.39
N GLU A 68 -7.31 -25.53 9.27
CA GLU A 68 -6.70 -25.77 10.58
C GLU A 68 -5.28 -26.35 10.39
N GLY A 69 -4.33 -25.51 10.01
CA GLY A 69 -2.92 -25.86 9.90
C GLY A 69 -2.16 -25.47 11.16
N ASP A 70 -1.55 -26.45 11.82
CA ASP A 70 -0.54 -26.21 12.86
C ASP A 70 0.72 -25.66 12.18
N TYR A 71 0.83 -24.34 12.05
CA TYR A 71 2.00 -23.66 11.52
C TYR A 71 3.10 -23.61 12.59
N GLY A 72 3.66 -24.78 12.91
CA GLY A 72 4.78 -24.94 13.82
C GLY A 72 6.13 -24.79 13.12
N THR A 73 6.96 -23.91 13.69
CA THR A 73 8.44 -23.79 13.59
C THR A 73 9.00 -22.66 12.72
N THR A 74 8.75 -21.40 13.12
CA THR A 74 9.71 -20.55 13.87
C THR A 74 9.10 -19.15 13.98
N ALA A 75 8.71 -18.77 15.20
CA ALA A 75 8.10 -17.48 15.59
C ALA A 75 6.66 -17.20 15.07
N THR A 76 5.99 -18.19 14.50
CA THR A 76 4.59 -18.11 14.06
C THR A 76 3.63 -17.70 15.18
N ILE A 77 2.84 -16.66 14.92
CA ILE A 77 1.63 -16.38 15.69
C ILE A 77 0.72 -17.61 15.51
N HIS A 78 0.49 -18.37 16.58
CA HIS A 78 -0.59 -19.34 16.63
C HIS A 78 -1.91 -18.58 16.53
N VAL A 79 -2.40 -18.32 15.32
CA VAL A 79 -3.82 -18.10 15.10
C VAL A 79 -4.40 -19.49 14.88
N THR A 80 -4.71 -20.19 15.97
CA THR A 80 -5.54 -21.39 15.90
C THR A 80 -6.90 -20.98 15.35
N GLY A 81 -7.17 -21.33 14.09
CA GLY A 81 -8.39 -20.99 13.36
C GLY A 81 -8.35 -19.58 12.78
N ILE A 82 -8.25 -19.46 11.46
CA ILE A 82 -8.60 -18.21 10.78
C ILE A 82 -10.12 -18.09 10.91
N HIS A 83 -10.58 -17.34 11.91
CA HIS A 83 -12.00 -17.22 12.20
C HIS A 83 -12.63 -16.05 11.46
N ASP A 84 -11.85 -15.02 11.10
CA ASP A 84 -12.32 -13.83 10.40
C ASP A 84 -11.21 -13.10 9.62
N ALA A 85 -11.60 -12.03 8.92
CA ALA A 85 -10.69 -11.18 8.14
C ALA A 85 -9.63 -10.45 9.01
N ALA A 86 -9.90 -10.21 10.29
CA ALA A 86 -8.94 -9.54 11.17
C ALA A 86 -7.75 -10.45 11.49
N ASP A 87 -7.97 -11.76 11.58
CA ASP A 87 -6.90 -12.74 11.80
C ASP A 87 -5.99 -12.89 10.58
N VAL A 88 -6.57 -12.92 9.37
CA VAL A 88 -5.80 -12.85 8.11
C VAL A 88 -4.93 -11.59 8.07
N ALA A 89 -5.51 -10.43 8.40
CA ALA A 89 -4.79 -9.17 8.40
C ALA A 89 -3.65 -9.14 9.43
N LYS A 90 -3.84 -9.72 10.62
CA LYS A 90 -2.78 -9.84 11.63
C LYS A 90 -1.64 -10.74 11.15
N GLN A 91 -1.98 -11.89 10.57
CA GLN A 91 -0.99 -12.81 10.00
C GLN A 91 -0.19 -12.13 8.90
N ASN A 92 -0.84 -11.50 7.92
CA ASN A 92 -0.14 -10.80 6.83
C ASN A 92 0.80 -9.71 7.35
N VAL A 93 0.35 -8.90 8.31
CA VAL A 93 1.21 -7.88 8.94
C VAL A 93 2.43 -8.51 9.61
N TYR A 94 2.26 -9.64 10.29
CA TYR A 94 3.36 -10.34 10.93
C TYR A 94 4.34 -10.90 9.90
N GLU A 95 3.85 -11.69 8.94
CA GLU A 95 4.66 -12.32 7.90
C GLU A 95 5.43 -11.28 7.08
N TYR A 96 4.74 -10.25 6.58
CA TYR A 96 5.37 -9.19 5.80
C TYR A 96 6.46 -8.43 6.57
N ILE A 97 6.32 -8.21 7.89
CA ILE A 97 7.29 -7.39 8.64
C ILE A 97 8.42 -8.23 9.23
N TYR A 98 8.13 -9.45 9.66
CA TYR A 98 9.04 -10.25 10.47
C TYR A 98 9.55 -11.51 9.77
N ASN A 99 8.87 -11.98 8.72
CA ASN A 99 9.17 -13.24 8.03
C ASN A 99 9.10 -13.10 6.50
N ASP A 100 9.75 -12.08 5.94
CA ASP A 100 9.69 -11.75 4.51
C ASP A 100 11.03 -11.93 3.78
N ALA A 101 11.91 -12.78 4.31
CA ALA A 101 13.25 -12.98 3.76
C ALA A 101 13.21 -13.52 2.31
N VAL A 102 12.22 -14.35 1.97
CA VAL A 102 12.06 -14.93 0.62
C VAL A 102 11.76 -13.85 -0.43
N SER A 103 11.09 -12.77 -0.04
CA SER A 103 10.80 -11.63 -0.91
C SER A 103 11.87 -10.55 -0.84
N ASN A 104 13.02 -10.85 -0.22
CA ASN A 104 14.08 -9.91 0.09
C ASN A 104 13.55 -8.66 0.83
N TRP A 105 12.61 -8.87 1.76
CA TRP A 105 11.97 -7.82 2.57
C TRP A 105 11.15 -6.78 1.77
N GLY A 106 10.81 -7.06 0.50
CA GLY A 106 10.03 -6.14 -0.32
C GLY A 106 8.67 -5.78 0.29
N HIS A 107 7.98 -6.73 0.92
CA HIS A 107 6.69 -6.46 1.56
C HIS A 107 6.86 -5.61 2.81
N ARG A 108 7.91 -5.89 3.61
CA ARG A 108 8.28 -5.09 4.78
C ARG A 108 8.56 -3.64 4.40
N ASP A 109 9.33 -3.45 3.34
CA ASP A 109 9.77 -2.14 2.90
C ASP A 109 8.59 -1.30 2.42
N ALA A 110 7.64 -1.89 1.69
CA ALA A 110 6.39 -1.21 1.34
C ALA A 110 5.58 -0.81 2.59
N MET A 111 5.38 -1.75 3.52
CA MET A 111 4.66 -1.51 4.78
C MET A 111 5.28 -0.36 5.58
N LEU A 112 6.60 -0.34 5.69
CA LEU A 112 7.32 0.60 6.56
C LEU A 112 7.90 1.81 5.80
N HIS A 113 7.52 2.00 4.54
CA HIS A 113 7.98 3.14 3.75
C HIS A 113 7.52 4.46 4.37
N LYS A 114 8.44 5.41 4.51
CA LYS A 114 8.19 6.69 5.19
C LYS A 114 7.29 7.63 4.41
N ALA A 115 7.36 7.58 3.08
CA ALA A 115 6.61 8.47 2.21
C ALA A 115 5.15 8.03 2.04
N TYR A 116 4.84 6.74 2.25
CA TYR A 116 3.48 6.24 2.12
C TYR A 116 2.62 6.79 3.25
N THR A 117 1.48 7.37 2.88
CA THR A 117 0.49 7.95 3.79
C THR A 117 -0.89 7.32 3.62
N LYS A 118 -1.10 6.55 2.54
CA LYS A 118 -2.36 5.89 2.22
C LYS A 118 -2.21 4.37 2.10
N ILE A 119 -3.29 3.67 2.35
CA ILE A 119 -3.41 2.23 2.12
C ILE A 119 -4.83 1.89 1.66
N GLY A 120 -4.96 1.00 0.70
CA GLY A 120 -6.19 0.28 0.40
C GLY A 120 -6.00 -1.23 0.60
N MET A 121 -7.07 -1.92 0.96
CA MET A 121 -7.08 -3.33 1.30
C MET A 121 -8.22 -4.04 0.60
N GLY A 122 -7.95 -5.21 0.03
CA GLY A 122 -8.95 -6.05 -0.62
C GLY A 122 -8.70 -7.52 -0.37
N GLY A 123 -9.77 -8.31 -0.44
CA GLY A 123 -9.68 -9.74 -0.22
C GLY A 123 -10.71 -10.53 -1.01
N LEU A 124 -10.37 -11.76 -1.37
CA LEU A 124 -11.27 -12.73 -1.96
C LEU A 124 -11.04 -14.11 -1.35
N TYR A 125 -12.11 -14.78 -0.97
CA TYR A 125 -12.08 -16.17 -0.56
C TYR A 125 -12.28 -17.08 -1.78
N ASP A 126 -11.29 -17.92 -2.08
CA ASP A 126 -11.38 -18.95 -3.12
C ASP A 126 -11.81 -20.28 -2.51
N GLU A 127 -13.09 -20.61 -2.68
CA GLU A 127 -13.69 -21.86 -2.22
C GLU A 127 -13.02 -23.11 -2.81
N LYS A 128 -12.43 -23.02 -4.00
CA LYS A 128 -11.83 -24.19 -4.67
C LYS A 128 -10.56 -24.66 -3.99
N THR A 129 -9.76 -23.70 -3.54
CA THR A 129 -8.46 -23.94 -2.88
C THR A 129 -8.55 -23.79 -1.37
N ASN A 130 -9.69 -23.31 -0.85
CA ASN A 130 -9.87 -22.93 0.55
C ASN A 130 -8.78 -21.93 0.98
N THR A 131 -8.60 -20.87 0.19
CA THR A 131 -7.60 -19.83 0.47
C THR A 131 -8.25 -18.45 0.50
N ILE A 132 -7.65 -17.55 1.24
CA ILE A 132 -7.97 -16.12 1.25
C ILE A 132 -6.82 -15.41 0.55
N LEU A 133 -7.14 -14.79 -0.58
CA LEU A 133 -6.23 -13.98 -1.38
C LEU A 133 -6.41 -12.53 -0.98
N THR A 134 -5.33 -11.83 -0.70
CA THR A 134 -5.37 -10.42 -0.27
C THR A 134 -4.43 -9.56 -1.10
N ALA A 135 -4.83 -8.30 -1.28
CA ALA A 135 -3.98 -7.24 -1.80
C ALA A 135 -3.99 -6.06 -0.82
N ALA A 136 -2.83 -5.43 -0.65
CA ALA A 136 -2.64 -4.20 0.09
C ALA A 136 -1.88 -3.22 -0.80
N ASP A 137 -2.57 -2.17 -1.23
CA ASP A 137 -2.04 -1.16 -2.13
C ASP A 137 -1.70 0.10 -1.34
N PHE A 138 -0.54 0.69 -1.63
CA PHE A 138 -0.04 1.85 -0.93
C PHE A 138 0.00 3.05 -1.86
N GLY A 139 -0.27 4.22 -1.27
CA GLY A 139 -0.14 5.50 -1.95
C GLY A 139 0.51 6.55 -1.07
N GLU A 140 0.88 7.63 -1.72
CA GLU A 140 1.32 8.87 -1.10
C GLU A 140 0.19 9.89 -1.30
N ASP A 141 0.01 10.81 -0.36
CA ASP A 141 -0.69 12.04 -0.68
C ASP A 141 0.14 12.77 -1.75
N GLU A 142 -0.52 13.44 -2.69
CA GLU A 142 0.19 14.36 -3.60
C GLU A 142 1.21 15.16 -2.81
N ALA A 143 2.46 15.20 -3.30
CA ALA A 143 3.57 15.82 -2.63
C ALA A 143 3.12 17.16 -2.05
N GLN A 144 2.93 17.20 -0.73
CA GLN A 144 2.61 18.45 -0.05
C GLN A 144 3.80 19.37 -0.34
N PRO A 145 3.57 20.59 -0.87
CA PRO A 145 4.66 21.46 -1.28
C PRO A 145 5.65 21.59 -0.14
N THR A 146 6.84 21.04 -0.35
CA THR A 146 7.90 21.02 0.65
C THR A 146 8.47 22.44 0.73
N ALA A 147 8.03 23.16 1.75
CA ALA A 147 8.40 24.54 2.09
C ALA A 147 7.65 25.63 1.31
N ILE A 148 6.79 26.35 2.04
CA ILE A 148 6.46 27.75 1.79
C ILE A 148 7.65 28.53 2.35
N GLN A 149 8.58 28.94 1.51
CA GLN A 149 9.60 29.92 1.90
C GLN A 149 9.12 31.28 1.39
N ALA A 150 8.80 32.19 2.32
CA ALA A 150 8.58 33.58 1.97
C ALA A 150 9.92 34.13 1.44
N GLY A 151 9.96 34.51 0.18
CA GLY A 151 11.05 35.30 -0.36
C GLY A 151 11.05 36.68 0.27
N ASP A 152 12.22 37.28 0.43
CA ASP A 152 12.39 38.65 0.92
C ASP A 152 11.74 39.70 -0.01
N ASP A 153 11.26 39.28 -1.18
CA ASP A 153 10.58 40.03 -2.23
C ASP A 153 9.04 39.96 -2.15
N GLY A 154 8.48 39.26 -1.17
CA GLY A 154 7.03 39.12 -0.99
C GLY A 154 6.37 38.04 -1.87
N TYR A 155 7.17 37.17 -2.50
CA TYR A 155 6.68 36.01 -3.23
C TYR A 155 6.80 34.73 -2.38
N ILE A 156 5.81 33.85 -2.51
CA ILE A 156 5.90 32.47 -1.99
C ILE A 156 6.49 31.62 -3.10
N VAL A 157 7.63 30.98 -2.83
CA VAL A 157 8.20 29.99 -3.75
C VAL A 157 7.60 28.64 -3.43
N ILE A 158 7.00 28.00 -4.44
CA ILE A 158 6.44 26.65 -4.34
C ILE A 158 7.28 25.72 -5.21
N HIS A 159 7.74 24.63 -4.59
CA HIS A 159 8.37 23.52 -5.28
C HIS A 159 7.35 22.39 -5.40
N ASN A 160 6.93 22.07 -6.62
CA ASN A 160 6.24 20.82 -6.91
C ASN A 160 7.14 19.93 -7.78
N GLY A 161 6.78 18.65 -7.94
CA GLY A 161 7.53 17.70 -8.75
C GLY A 161 7.67 18.09 -10.24
N GLU A 162 7.05 19.18 -10.67
CA GLU A 162 7.03 19.70 -12.05
C GLU A 162 7.90 20.95 -12.23
N GLY A 163 8.40 21.56 -11.15
CA GLY A 163 9.27 22.73 -11.23
C GLY A 163 9.16 23.69 -10.04
N ARG A 164 9.77 24.86 -10.20
CA ARG A 164 9.70 25.99 -9.26
C ARG A 164 8.74 27.03 -9.84
N PHE A 165 7.80 27.49 -9.04
CA PHE A 165 6.98 28.65 -9.41
C PHE A 165 6.81 29.60 -8.22
N SER A 166 6.74 30.88 -8.53
CA SER A 166 6.61 31.97 -7.56
C SER A 166 5.17 32.50 -7.60
N VAL A 167 4.54 32.71 -6.45
CA VAL A 167 3.19 33.29 -6.34
C VAL A 167 3.25 34.58 -5.53
N ASN A 168 2.67 35.65 -6.07
CA ASN A 168 2.57 36.92 -5.35
C ASN A 168 1.43 36.92 -4.32
N ALA A 169 1.36 37.96 -3.49
CA ALA A 169 0.29 38.14 -2.49
C ALA A 169 -1.14 38.20 -3.09
N ALA A 170 -1.27 38.39 -4.40
CA ALA A 170 -2.54 38.36 -5.13
C ALA A 170 -2.86 36.98 -5.75
N GLY A 171 -2.04 35.96 -5.50
CA GLY A 171 -2.23 34.59 -6.01
C GLY A 171 -1.89 34.42 -7.49
N GLN A 172 -1.17 35.37 -8.09
CA GLN A 172 -0.72 35.26 -9.49
C GLN A 172 0.59 34.48 -9.56
N THR A 173 0.61 33.46 -10.40
CA THR A 173 1.81 32.68 -10.72
C THR A 173 2.70 33.48 -11.66
N VAL A 174 3.96 33.67 -11.27
CA VAL A 174 5.03 34.12 -12.16
C VAL A 174 5.87 32.89 -12.50
N ALA A 175 6.01 32.64 -13.80
CA ALA A 175 7.00 31.70 -14.30
C ALA A 175 8.39 32.31 -14.09
N ASP A 176 9.27 31.57 -13.42
CA ASP A 176 10.69 31.92 -13.29
C ASP A 176 11.38 31.88 -14.67
#